data_AF-A0A512E034-F1
#
_entry.id   AF-A0A512E034-F1
#
_cell.length_a   1.000
_cell.length_b   1.000
_cell.length_c   1.000
_cell.angle_alpha   90.00
_cell.angle_beta   90.00
_cell.angle_gamma   90.00
#
_symmetry.space_group_name_H-M   'P 1'
#
loop_
_entity.id
_entity.type
_entity.pdbx_description
1 polymer ?
#
loop_
_entity_poly.entity_id
_entity_poly.type
_entity_poly.pdbx_seq_one_letter_code
_entity_poly.pdbx_strand_id
1 'polypeptide(L)'
;MVRYVAPEADIAAFLRRFREAMETHGLDLWPTPKNRKFEDDTGFTKADAELLVRSLRVIDYATGPEPDDNAARSSGEVWVFGREFEGIDLYLKLKLQFSPHVGGTPSACMSFHPQEYPLKQPHWPQRVGTAPVGRKTR
;
A
#
# COMPACT_ATOMS: atom_id res chain seq x y z
N MET A 1 -0.05 -22.66 7.51
CA MET A 1 0.55 -22.15 6.27
C MET A 1 1.24 -20.84 6.61
N VAL A 2 2.57 -20.78 6.53
CA VAL A 2 3.32 -19.54 6.78
C VAL A 2 3.16 -18.67 5.53
N ARG A 3 2.53 -17.50 5.66
CA ARG A 3 2.56 -16.49 4.58
C ARG A 3 3.99 -15.95 4.51
N TYR A 4 4.56 -15.90 3.31
CA TYR A 4 5.85 -15.27 3.08
C TYR A 4 5.75 -13.79 3.50
N VAL A 5 6.76 -13.32 4.24
CA VAL A 5 6.91 -11.91 4.63
C VAL A 5 8.20 -11.43 4.00
N ALA A 6 8.13 -10.38 3.17
CA ALA A 6 9.32 -9.84 2.54
C ALA A 6 10.30 -9.27 3.60
N PRO A 7 11.62 -9.48 3.43
CA PRO A 7 12.64 -8.80 4.20
C PRO A 7 12.49 -7.27 4.15
N GLU A 8 12.80 -6.59 5.25
CA GLU A 8 12.74 -5.12 5.31
C GLU A 8 13.54 -4.45 4.19
N ALA A 9 14.70 -5.01 3.85
CA ALA A 9 15.56 -4.52 2.78
C ALA A 9 14.87 -4.56 1.40
N ASP A 10 14.08 -5.60 1.13
CA ASP A 10 13.36 -5.75 -0.14
C ASP A 10 12.19 -4.76 -0.23
N ILE A 11 11.46 -4.59 0.89
CA ILE A 11 10.39 -3.59 1.02
C ILE A 11 10.96 -2.18 0.81
N ALA A 12 12.07 -1.86 1.49
CA ALA A 12 12.74 -0.57 1.35
C ALA A 12 13.26 -0.35 -0.08
N ALA A 13 13.83 -1.37 -0.70
CA ALA A 13 14.28 -1.30 -2.09
C ALA A 13 13.10 -1.11 -3.04
N PHE A 14 11.96 -1.76 -2.81
CA PHE A 14 10.74 -1.54 -3.59
C PHE A 14 10.24 -0.10 -3.45
N LEU A 15 10.06 0.41 -2.23
CA LEU A 15 9.58 1.78 -1.99
C LEU A 15 10.50 2.83 -2.64
N ARG A 16 11.82 2.62 -2.59
CA ARG A 16 12.78 3.49 -3.29
C ARG A 16 12.55 3.49 -4.80
N ARG A 17 12.54 2.32 -5.44
CA ARG A 17 12.31 2.19 -6.89
C ARG A 17 10.95 2.75 -7.31
N PHE A 18 9.92 2.55 -6.49
CA PHE A 18 8.57 3.07 -6.76
C PHE A 18 8.54 4.60 -6.76
N ARG A 19 9.23 5.25 -5.81
CA ARG A 19 9.33 6.70 -5.74
C ARG A 19 10.13 7.28 -6.91
N GLU A 20 11.24 6.66 -7.27
CA GLU A 20 12.04 7.05 -8.44
C GLU A 20 11.21 6.98 -9.72
N ALA A 21 10.44 5.90 -9.91
CA ALA A 21 9.51 5.76 -11.02
C ALA A 21 8.41 6.83 -11.01
N MET A 22 7.84 7.12 -9.83
CA MET A 22 6.80 8.14 -9.67
C MET A 22 7.32 9.56 -9.93
N GLU A 23 8.57 9.85 -9.58
CA GLU A 23 9.22 11.13 -9.90
C GLU A 23 9.51 11.29 -11.38
N THR A 24 9.84 10.19 -12.05
CA THR A 24 10.18 10.19 -13.48
C THR A 24 8.95 10.18 -14.38
N HIS A 25 7.91 9.43 -13.99
CA HIS A 25 6.77 9.09 -14.86
C HIS A 25 5.41 9.48 -14.27
N GLY A 26 5.35 9.96 -13.03
CA GLY A 26 4.11 10.22 -12.31
C GLY A 26 3.44 8.95 -11.77
N LEU A 27 2.40 9.13 -10.96
CA LEU A 27 1.59 8.03 -10.41
C LEU A 27 0.38 7.74 -11.31
N ASP A 28 0.24 6.49 -11.75
CA ASP A 28 -0.96 6.02 -12.44
C ASP A 28 -1.98 5.48 -11.43
N LEU A 29 -3.19 6.04 -11.40
CA LEU A 29 -4.26 5.62 -10.51
C LEU A 29 -5.28 4.80 -11.28
N TRP A 30 -5.50 3.56 -10.82
CA TRP A 30 -6.41 2.68 -11.51
C TRP A 30 -7.86 2.95 -11.11
N PRO A 31 -8.76 3.20 -12.07
CA PRO A 31 -10.12 3.63 -11.75
C PRO A 31 -11.01 2.39 -11.51
N THR A 32 -10.86 1.75 -10.34
CA THR A 32 -11.75 0.66 -9.91
C THR A 32 -13.03 1.22 -9.27
N PRO A 33 -14.15 0.47 -9.21
CA PRO A 33 -15.36 0.94 -8.54
C PRO A 33 -15.14 1.35 -7.08
N LYS A 34 -14.28 0.64 -6.33
CA LYS A 34 -13.96 0.97 -4.94
C LYS A 34 -13.12 2.25 -4.81
N ASN A 35 -12.15 2.43 -5.70
CA ASN A 35 -11.32 3.64 -5.73
C ASN A 35 -12.19 4.86 -6.07
N ARG A 36 -13.00 4.78 -7.13
CA ARG A 36 -13.91 5.88 -7.51
C ARG A 36 -14.87 6.24 -6.40
N LYS A 37 -15.48 5.25 -5.75
CA LYS A 37 -16.38 5.52 -4.62
C LYS A 37 -15.65 6.26 -3.50
N PHE A 38 -14.42 5.86 -3.18
CA PHE A 38 -13.62 6.53 -2.15
C PHE A 38 -13.28 7.97 -2.55
N GLU A 39 -12.87 8.21 -3.80
CA GLU A 39 -12.64 9.55 -4.36
C GLU A 39 -13.91 10.42 -4.25
N ASP A 40 -15.07 9.89 -4.67
CA ASP A 40 -16.35 10.59 -4.63
C ASP A 40 -16.81 10.91 -3.20
N ASP A 41 -16.61 9.97 -2.26
CA ASP A 41 -17.05 10.12 -0.86
C ASP A 41 -16.18 11.11 -0.07
N THR A 42 -14.89 11.24 -0.40
CA THR A 42 -13.89 11.93 0.44
C THR A 42 -13.22 13.13 -0.24
N GLY A 43 -13.32 13.25 -1.56
CA GLY A 43 -12.53 14.21 -2.33
C GLY A 43 -11.06 13.82 -2.47
N PHE A 44 -10.68 12.58 -2.16
CA PHE A 44 -9.32 12.08 -2.29
C PHE A 44 -8.78 12.31 -3.71
N THR A 45 -7.62 12.95 -3.81
CA THR A 45 -7.04 13.35 -5.09
C THR A 45 -5.80 12.53 -5.45
N LYS A 46 -5.36 12.66 -6.70
CA LYS A 46 -4.06 12.13 -7.12
C LYS A 46 -2.88 12.71 -6.33
N ALA A 47 -2.96 13.99 -5.92
CA ALA A 47 -1.92 14.60 -5.10
C ALA A 47 -1.86 13.94 -3.71
N ASP A 48 -3.01 13.59 -3.12
CA ASP A 48 -3.08 12.86 -1.85
C ASP A 48 -2.48 11.47 -1.98
N ALA A 49 -2.78 10.76 -3.07
CA ALA A 49 -2.17 9.46 -3.37
C ALA A 49 -0.64 9.55 -3.46
N GLU A 50 -0.11 10.56 -4.15
CA GLU A 50 1.34 10.78 -4.28
C GLU A 50 1.97 11.09 -2.92
N LEU A 51 1.36 11.95 -2.10
CA LEU A 51 1.84 12.26 -0.74
C LEU A 51 1.81 11.01 0.16
N LEU A 52 0.73 10.24 0.11
CA LEU A 52 0.56 9.02 0.88
C LEU A 52 1.64 7.99 0.52
N VAL A 53 1.88 7.75 -0.77
CA VAL A 53 2.93 6.85 -1.28
C VAL A 53 4.33 7.33 -0.89
N ARG A 54 4.61 8.64 -0.97
CA ARG A 54 5.88 9.21 -0.49
C ARG A 54 6.10 8.97 1.00
N SER A 55 5.02 8.93 1.80
CA SER A 55 5.08 8.72 3.24
C SER A 55 5.21 7.26 3.70
N LEU A 56 5.00 6.28 2.80
CA LEU A 56 5.04 4.86 3.16
C LEU A 56 6.38 4.45 3.78
N ARG A 57 6.35 3.54 4.74
CA ARG A 57 7.52 2.98 5.40
C ARG A 57 7.46 1.47 5.36
N VAL A 58 8.57 0.83 5.70
CA VAL A 58 8.63 -0.63 5.86
C VAL A 58 7.57 -1.14 6.83
N ILE A 59 7.28 -0.40 7.90
CA ILE A 59 6.24 -0.78 8.88
C ILE A 59 4.80 -0.73 8.32
N ASP A 60 4.58 0.00 7.23
CA ASP A 60 3.26 0.12 6.60
C ASP A 60 2.97 -1.08 5.68
N TYR A 61 3.98 -1.92 5.38
CA TYR A 61 3.85 -3.12 4.55
C TYR A 61 2.94 -4.16 5.19
N ALA A 62 2.07 -4.76 4.38
CA ALA A 62 1.18 -5.83 4.77
C ALA A 62 1.54 -7.18 4.11
N THR A 63 1.67 -7.22 2.79
CA THR A 63 2.03 -8.42 2.02
C THR A 63 2.69 -8.07 0.68
N GLY A 64 3.33 -9.05 0.05
CA GLY A 64 4.06 -8.89 -1.21
C GLY A 64 5.54 -9.28 -1.12
N PRO A 65 6.29 -9.32 -2.23
CA PRO A 65 5.76 -9.33 -3.58
C PRO A 65 4.85 -10.56 -3.78
N GLU A 66 3.69 -10.34 -4.36
CA GLU A 66 2.77 -11.40 -4.79
C GLU A 66 2.62 -11.32 -6.31
N PRO A 67 2.43 -12.45 -7.01
CA PRO A 67 2.09 -12.40 -8.43
C PRO A 67 0.80 -11.60 -8.65
N ASP A 68 0.78 -10.77 -9.70
CA ASP A 68 -0.47 -10.17 -10.18
C ASP A 68 -1.30 -11.24 -10.91
N ASP A 69 -2.15 -11.95 -10.18
CA ASP A 69 -2.93 -13.09 -10.68
C ASP A 69 -4.03 -12.75 -11.71
N ASN A 70 -4.12 -11.48 -12.13
CA ASN A 70 -5.07 -11.09 -13.17
C ASN A 70 -4.46 -11.30 -14.56
N ALA A 71 -4.87 -12.37 -15.23
CA ALA A 71 -4.41 -12.74 -16.57
C ALA A 71 -4.65 -11.68 -17.67
N ALA A 72 -5.56 -10.73 -17.45
CA ALA A 72 -5.79 -9.61 -18.37
C ALA A 72 -4.81 -8.44 -18.17
N ARG A 73 -3.93 -8.53 -17.17
CA ARG A 73 -2.92 -7.51 -16.84
C ARG A 73 -1.53 -8.01 -17.22
N SER A 74 -0.59 -7.08 -17.33
CA SER A 74 0.82 -7.43 -17.47
C SER A 74 1.27 -8.31 -16.30
N SER A 75 2.13 -9.30 -16.59
CA SER A 75 2.81 -10.04 -15.54
C SER A 75 3.60 -9.11 -14.64
N GLY A 76 3.71 -9.42 -13.36
CA GLY A 76 4.53 -8.66 -12.44
C GLY A 76 4.16 -8.95 -11.00
N GLU A 77 4.76 -8.18 -10.10
CA GLU A 77 4.57 -8.31 -8.67
C GLU A 77 3.79 -7.13 -8.11
N VAL A 78 2.94 -7.41 -7.14
CA VAL A 78 2.16 -6.42 -6.41
C VAL A 78 2.57 -6.38 -4.95
N TRP A 79 2.57 -5.19 -4.38
CA TRP A 79 2.94 -4.93 -3.01
C TRP A 79 1.80 -4.22 -2.29
N VAL A 80 1.43 -4.72 -1.12
CA VAL A 80 0.28 -4.21 -0.36
C VAL A 80 0.76 -3.50 0.89
N PHE A 81 0.22 -2.31 1.10
CA PHE A 81 0.49 -1.46 2.25
C PHE A 81 -0.82 -1.04 2.92
N GLY A 82 -0.75 -0.80 4.22
CA GLY A 82 -1.81 -0.17 5.00
C GLY A 82 -1.34 1.18 5.50
N ARG A 83 -2.16 2.23 5.31
CA ARG A 83 -1.83 3.56 5.83
C ARG A 83 -3.09 4.34 6.15
N GLU A 84 -3.05 5.08 7.25
CA GLU A 84 -4.14 5.98 7.63
C GLU A 84 -4.09 7.28 6.80
N PHE A 85 -5.28 7.73 6.38
CA PHE A 85 -5.52 9.01 5.74
C PHE A 85 -6.82 9.60 6.29
N GLU A 86 -6.74 10.76 6.94
CA GLU A 86 -7.87 11.48 7.55
C GLU A 86 -8.79 10.62 8.44
N GLY A 87 -8.19 9.74 9.25
CA GLY A 87 -8.86 8.81 10.15
C GLY A 87 -9.35 7.53 9.48
N ILE A 88 -9.06 7.33 8.19
CA ILE A 88 -9.47 6.18 7.41
C ILE A 88 -8.25 5.28 7.16
N ASP A 89 -8.30 4.05 7.65
CA ASP A 89 -7.30 3.03 7.34
C ASP A 89 -7.44 2.59 5.88
N LEU A 90 -6.48 2.94 5.03
CA LEU A 90 -6.49 2.62 3.60
C LEU A 90 -5.74 1.32 3.30
N TYR A 91 -6.26 0.62 2.29
CA TYR A 91 -5.64 -0.48 1.58
C TYR A 91 -4.98 0.06 0.31
N LEU A 92 -3.67 -0.10 0.20
CA LEU A 92 -2.87 0.37 -0.93
C LEU A 92 -2.25 -0.81 -1.66
N LYS A 93 -2.46 -0.93 -2.97
CA LYS A 93 -1.84 -1.98 -3.82
C LYS A 93 -1.00 -1.34 -4.92
N LEU A 94 0.31 -1.50 -4.81
CA LEU A 94 1.29 -0.85 -5.66
C LEU A 94 1.95 -1.85 -6.62
N LYS A 95 2.24 -1.40 -7.85
CA LYS A 95 2.93 -2.18 -8.88
C LYS A 95 3.88 -1.30 -9.68
N LEU A 96 5.10 -1.80 -9.90
CA LEU A 96 5.99 -1.28 -10.94
C LEU A 96 5.71 -2.06 -12.22
N GLN A 97 5.15 -1.38 -13.23
CA GLN A 97 4.79 -2.02 -14.50
C GLN A 97 5.68 -1.48 -15.60
N PHE A 98 6.40 -2.34 -16.32
CA PHE A 98 7.07 -1.91 -17.54
C PHE A 98 6.00 -1.64 -18.62
N SER A 99 6.03 -0.45 -19.21
CA SER A 99 5.14 -0.10 -20.33
C SER A 99 5.98 0.45 -21.49
N PRO A 100 6.20 -0.34 -22.56
CA PRO A 100 7.01 0.09 -23.69
C PRO A 100 6.40 1.30 -24.43
N HIS A 101 5.09 1.54 -24.28
CA HIS A 101 4.40 2.67 -24.89
C HIS A 101 4.60 4.00 -24.16
N VAL A 102 5.04 3.97 -22.90
CA VAL A 102 5.24 5.16 -22.05
C VAL A 102 6.74 5.46 -21.87
N GLY A 103 7.62 4.71 -22.56
CA GLY A 103 9.07 4.90 -22.50
C GLY A 103 9.66 4.63 -21.11
N GLY A 104 9.06 3.77 -20.28
CA GLY A 104 9.52 3.56 -18.92
C GLY A 104 8.74 2.52 -18.10
N THR A 105 8.98 2.54 -16.79
CA THR A 105 8.31 1.67 -15.81
C THR A 105 7.35 2.52 -14.96
N PRO A 106 6.12 2.80 -15.41
CA PRO A 106 5.17 3.53 -14.60
C PRO A 106 4.95 2.89 -13.22
N SER A 107 4.93 3.75 -12.20
CA SER A 107 4.42 3.44 -10.87
C SER A 107 2.90 3.46 -10.89
N ALA A 108 2.27 2.32 -10.63
CA ALA A 108 0.82 2.18 -10.61
C ALA A 108 0.31 1.94 -9.18
N CYS A 109 -0.71 2.71 -8.78
CA CYS A 109 -1.54 2.45 -7.62
C CYS A 109 -2.84 1.78 -8.07
N MET A 110 -2.90 0.48 -7.92
CA MET A 110 -4.00 -0.36 -8.38
C MET A 110 -5.22 -0.29 -7.45
N SER A 111 -5.00 0.03 -6.17
CA SER A 111 -6.04 0.10 -5.14
C SER A 111 -5.65 1.14 -4.10
N PHE A 112 -6.60 1.98 -3.71
CA PHE A 112 -6.49 3.00 -2.68
C PHE A 112 -7.88 3.27 -2.08
N HIS A 113 -8.37 2.33 -1.27
CA HIS A 113 -9.71 2.43 -0.70
C HIS A 113 -9.68 2.00 0.77
N PRO A 114 -10.73 2.27 1.56
CA PRO A 114 -10.79 1.85 2.95
C PRO A 114 -10.56 0.34 3.11
N GLN A 115 -9.86 -0.05 4.17
CA GLN A 115 -9.66 -1.44 4.53
C GLN A 115 -11.01 -2.09 4.86
N GLU A 116 -11.36 -3.16 4.15
CA GLU A 116 -12.55 -3.97 4.49
C GLU A 116 -12.29 -4.89 5.68
N TYR A 117 -11.02 -5.22 5.92
CA TYR A 117 -10.55 -6.03 7.03
C TYR A 117 -9.21 -5.48 7.54
N PRO A 118 -8.91 -5.56 8.84
CA PRO A 118 -7.64 -5.12 9.39
C PRO A 118 -6.45 -5.80 8.69
N LEU A 119 -5.53 -4.99 8.16
CA LEU A 119 -4.29 -5.50 7.59
C LEU A 119 -3.34 -5.96 8.71
N LYS A 120 -2.74 -7.14 8.51
CA LYS A 120 -1.59 -7.55 9.32
C LYS A 120 -0.37 -6.81 8.78
N GLN A 121 0.26 -5.99 9.61
CA GLN A 121 1.51 -5.32 9.30
C GLN A 121 2.65 -6.00 10.07
N PRO A 122 3.40 -6.93 9.44
CA PRO A 122 4.36 -7.78 10.15
C PRO A 122 5.47 -7.01 10.86
N HIS A 123 5.77 -5.81 10.35
CA HIS A 123 6.84 -4.94 10.83
C HIS A 123 6.33 -3.79 11.73
N TRP A 124 5.01 -3.73 11.98
CA TRP A 124 4.46 -2.77 12.93
C TRP A 124 4.82 -3.21 14.36
N PRO A 125 5.32 -2.30 15.23
CA PRO A 125 5.60 -2.65 16.62
C PRO A 125 4.29 -3.13 17.25
N GLN A 126 4.21 -4.41 17.62
CA GLN A 126 3.05 -4.88 18.35
C GLN A 126 2.92 -4.02 19.60
N ARG A 127 1.74 -3.43 19.82
CA ARG A 127 1.47 -2.75 21.08
C ARG A 127 1.69 -3.78 22.16
N VAL A 128 2.79 -3.66 22.92
CA VAL A 128 2.94 -4.35 24.18
C VAL A 128 1.74 -3.88 24.99
N GLY A 129 0.75 -4.76 25.16
CA GLY A 129 -0.45 -4.44 25.89
C GLY A 129 -0.01 -3.90 27.25
N THR A 130 -0.34 -2.63 27.54
CA THR A 130 -0.32 -2.19 28.92
C THR A 130 -1.29 -3.11 29.65
N ALA A 131 -0.74 -4.00 30.47
CA ALA A 131 -1.53 -4.84 31.36
C ALA A 131 -2.55 -3.94 32.07
N PRO A 132 -3.83 -4.35 32.17
CA PRO A 132 -4.79 -3.57 32.93
C PRO A 132 -4.25 -3.45 34.35
N VAL A 133 -3.98 -2.20 34.79
CA VAL A 133 -3.77 -1.90 36.20
C VAL A 133 -4.95 -2.51 36.94
N GLY A 134 -4.66 -3.56 37.71
CA GLY A 134 -5.66 -4.27 38.49
C GLY A 134 -6.42 -3.25 39.33
N ARG A 135 -7.74 -3.22 39.17
CA ARG A 135 -8.61 -2.55 40.13
C ARG A 135 -8.34 -3.20 41.48
N LYS A 136 -7.73 -2.46 42.40
CA LYS A 136 -7.80 -2.79 43.82
C LYS A 136 -9.28 -2.73 44.20
N THR A 137 -9.89 -3.90 44.32
CA THR A 137 -11.12 -4.04 45.10
C THR A 137 -10.75 -3.93 46.57
N ARG A 138 -11.68 -3.33 47.31
CA ARG A 138 -11.60 -2.85 48.70
C ARG A 138 -10.96 -3.82 49.69
#